data_AF-A0A1G6VG67-F1
#
_entry.id   AF-A0A1G6VG67-F1
#
_cell.length_a   1.000
_cell.length_b   1.000
_cell.length_c   1.000
_cell.angle_alpha   90.00
_cell.angle_beta   90.00
_cell.angle_gamma   90.00
#
_symmetry.space_group_name_H-M   'P 1'
#
loop_
_entity.id
_entity.type
_entity.pdbx_description
1 polymer ?
#
loop_
_entity_poly.entity_id
_entity_poly.type
_entity_poly.pdbx_seq_one_letter_code
_entity_poly.pdbx_strand_id
1 'polypeptide(L)'
;MKRLLHTALLLWFALFAGCKIRDELNVMDRDGLSLYWHHAADTQKGRYLFFSFLNAEPSTEKFDYKFEYKIQGRVIDVRLTEKISKGKCPIFPGSYGDECSSWGNIYIPESELSQGTYQFRLQTGKSIVTSELVVGDIQFELKVPANGHFINRVPVIYAIPKNIVFGAVSYNGAANELFASALIDDLTKAGLKPAIVPPHPYEFMMRDNRPHLSKDFWEPDNYSIFLLFSWNGEHKRVAEICKEHFEKSQKRLGIALWNSDFMEQITAEQNGNFTTFLR
;
A
#
# COMPACT_ATOMS: atom_id res chain seq x y z
N MET A 1 37.72 -15.40 -53.80
CA MET A 1 38.12 -14.66 -52.58
C MET A 1 36.97 -13.93 -51.88
N LYS A 2 36.07 -13.22 -52.57
CA LYS A 2 34.95 -12.48 -51.91
C LYS A 2 33.96 -13.34 -51.09
N ARG A 3 33.71 -14.60 -51.48
CA ARG A 3 32.80 -15.51 -50.76
C ARG A 3 33.36 -16.04 -49.43
N LEU A 4 34.67 -16.32 -49.37
CA LEU A 4 35.33 -16.76 -48.13
C LEU A 4 35.34 -15.67 -47.05
N LEU A 5 35.47 -14.41 -47.46
CA LEU A 5 35.43 -13.25 -46.56
C LEU A 5 34.05 -13.05 -45.90
N HIS A 6 32.96 -13.38 -46.62
CA HIS A 6 31.60 -13.24 -46.10
C HIS A 6 31.26 -14.33 -45.08
N THR A 7 31.69 -15.57 -45.31
CA THR A 7 31.56 -16.67 -44.33
C THR A 7 32.38 -16.41 -43.06
N ALA A 8 33.58 -15.82 -43.18
CA ALA A 8 34.40 -15.47 -42.02
C ALA A 8 33.76 -14.34 -41.19
N LEU A 9 33.14 -13.34 -41.84
CA LEU A 9 32.45 -12.24 -41.14
C LEU A 9 31.18 -12.71 -40.39
N LEU A 10 30.42 -13.66 -40.96
CA LEU A 10 29.22 -14.21 -40.32
C LEU A 10 29.57 -15.09 -39.10
N LEU A 11 30.68 -15.83 -39.16
CA LEU A 11 31.22 -16.58 -38.01
C LEU A 11 31.74 -15.66 -36.90
N TRP A 12 32.29 -14.50 -37.25
CA TRP A 12 32.71 -13.49 -36.27
C TRP A 12 31.50 -12.82 -35.58
N PHE A 13 30.44 -12.49 -36.31
CA PHE A 13 29.22 -11.95 -35.70
C PHE A 13 28.51 -12.94 -34.77
N ALA A 14 28.57 -14.24 -35.07
CA ALA A 14 28.04 -15.29 -34.19
C ALA A 14 28.85 -15.44 -32.88
N LEU A 15 30.15 -15.09 -32.89
CA LEU A 15 31.00 -15.11 -31.69
C LEU A 15 30.85 -13.85 -30.83
N PHE A 16 30.37 -12.73 -31.39
CA PHE A 16 30.08 -11.49 -30.65
C PHE A 16 28.61 -11.29 -30.30
N ALA A 17 27.69 -12.09 -30.86
CA ALA A 17 26.38 -12.37 -30.25
C ALA A 17 26.56 -13.32 -29.05
N GLY A 18 27.51 -13.00 -28.18
CA GLY A 18 27.55 -13.54 -26.84
C GLY A 18 26.22 -13.17 -26.20
N CYS A 19 25.31 -14.14 -26.14
CA CYS A 19 24.33 -14.17 -25.08
C CYS A 19 25.13 -13.86 -23.82
N LYS A 20 24.92 -12.68 -23.23
CA LYS A 20 25.11 -12.54 -21.81
C LYS A 20 24.24 -13.64 -21.23
N ILE A 21 24.84 -14.79 -20.95
CA ILE A 21 24.36 -15.72 -19.96
C ILE A 21 24.16 -14.80 -18.78
N ARG A 22 22.89 -14.45 -18.54
CA ARG A 22 22.47 -13.69 -17.38
C ARG A 22 23.01 -14.55 -16.26
N ASP A 23 24.13 -14.15 -15.66
CA ASP A 23 24.74 -14.88 -14.55
C ASP A 23 23.59 -15.38 -13.70
N GLU A 24 23.52 -16.70 -13.48
CA GLU A 24 22.53 -17.27 -12.58
C GLU A 24 22.70 -16.50 -11.29
N LEU A 25 21.76 -15.58 -11.11
CA LEU A 25 21.87 -14.49 -10.17
C LEU A 25 21.80 -15.23 -8.83
N ASN A 26 22.96 -15.43 -8.20
CA ASN A 26 23.08 -16.13 -6.92
C ASN A 26 22.70 -15.11 -5.84
N VAL A 27 21.46 -14.62 -5.92
CA VAL A 27 21.10 -13.29 -5.41
C VAL A 27 21.00 -13.28 -3.89
N MET A 28 20.64 -14.41 -3.28
CA MET A 28 20.32 -14.53 -1.85
C MET A 28 20.54 -15.97 -1.37
N ASP A 29 21.78 -16.44 -1.28
CA ASP A 29 22.06 -17.81 -0.83
C ASP A 29 22.25 -17.96 0.68
N ARG A 30 22.54 -16.88 1.42
CA ARG A 30 22.85 -16.97 2.87
C ARG A 30 21.95 -16.17 3.79
N ASP A 31 21.48 -14.99 3.38
CA ASP A 31 20.91 -14.03 4.34
C ASP A 31 19.38 -14.07 4.44
N GLY A 32 18.72 -14.85 3.57
CA GLY A 32 17.26 -15.00 3.55
C GLY A 32 16.48 -13.69 3.33
N LEU A 33 15.16 -13.80 3.25
CA LEU A 33 14.24 -12.67 3.20
C LEU A 33 13.27 -12.70 4.37
N SER A 34 12.98 -11.53 4.94
CA SER A 34 11.83 -11.32 5.81
C SER A 34 10.72 -10.62 5.03
N LEU A 35 9.47 -10.94 5.33
CA LEU A 35 8.30 -10.28 4.76
C LEU A 35 7.65 -9.32 5.76
N TYR A 36 7.42 -8.09 5.33
CA TYR A 36 6.36 -7.24 5.84
C TYR A 36 5.27 -7.11 4.76
N TRP A 37 4.00 -7.24 5.13
CA TRP A 37 2.90 -7.09 4.19
C TRP A 37 1.63 -6.63 4.89
N HIS A 38 0.76 -5.95 4.14
CA HIS A 38 -0.53 -5.45 4.60
C HIS A 38 -1.45 -5.20 3.39
N HIS A 39 -2.72 -4.92 3.67
CA HIS A 39 -3.69 -4.50 2.66
C HIS A 39 -3.76 -2.97 2.67
N ALA A 40 -3.61 -2.38 1.50
CA ALA A 40 -3.52 -0.94 1.31
C ALA A 40 -4.42 -0.48 0.17
N ALA A 41 -4.60 0.83 0.06
CA ALA A 41 -5.20 1.45 -1.11
C ALA A 41 -4.44 2.72 -1.49
N ASP A 42 -4.37 3.01 -2.79
CA ASP A 42 -3.85 4.28 -3.31
C ASP A 42 -4.65 4.73 -4.53
N THR A 43 -4.49 5.99 -4.91
CA THR A 43 -5.29 6.63 -5.96
C THR A 43 -5.00 6.13 -7.37
N GLN A 44 -3.87 5.44 -7.55
CA GLN A 44 -3.44 4.90 -8.85
C GLN A 44 -3.89 3.45 -9.02
N LYS A 45 -3.71 2.62 -7.99
CA LYS A 45 -3.91 1.16 -8.02
C LYS A 45 -5.24 0.72 -7.42
N GLY A 46 -5.93 1.61 -6.70
CA GLY A 46 -7.04 1.21 -5.85
C GLY A 46 -6.54 0.35 -4.70
N ARG A 47 -7.31 -0.68 -4.33
CA ARG A 47 -6.99 -1.64 -3.26
C ARG A 47 -6.03 -2.73 -3.72
N TYR A 48 -5.02 -3.03 -2.90
CA TYR A 48 -4.01 -4.04 -3.21
C TYR A 48 -3.40 -4.68 -1.95
N LEU A 49 -2.75 -5.83 -2.15
CA LEU A 49 -1.82 -6.40 -1.19
C LEU A 49 -0.42 -5.84 -1.45
N PHE A 50 0.17 -5.23 -0.43
CA PHE A 50 1.54 -4.76 -0.44
C PHE A 50 2.45 -5.84 0.18
N PHE A 51 3.48 -6.26 -0.54
CA PHE A 51 4.51 -7.14 0.00
C PHE A 51 5.86 -6.44 -0.09
N SER A 52 6.55 -6.32 1.05
CA SER A 52 7.90 -5.78 1.18
C SER A 52 8.84 -6.87 1.68
N PHE A 53 9.77 -7.28 0.82
CA PHE A 53 10.79 -8.26 1.12
C PHE A 53 12.05 -7.55 1.58
N LEU A 54 12.44 -7.80 2.83
CA LEU A 54 13.63 -7.23 3.46
C LEU A 54 14.69 -8.31 3.65
N ASN A 55 15.95 -7.93 3.84
CA ASN A 55 16.94 -8.89 4.34
C ASN A 55 16.51 -9.45 5.70
N ALA A 56 16.68 -10.76 5.92
CA ALA A 56 16.43 -11.32 7.24
C ALA A 56 17.55 -10.98 8.23
N GLU A 57 18.79 -10.81 7.73
CA GLU A 57 19.96 -10.46 8.53
C GLU A 57 20.54 -9.07 8.16
N PRO A 58 21.18 -8.37 9.11
CA PRO A 58 21.89 -7.11 8.84
C PRO A 58 22.97 -7.27 7.76
N SER A 59 23.12 -6.26 6.90
CA SER A 59 24.12 -6.22 5.82
C SER A 59 24.95 -4.95 5.92
N THR A 60 26.24 -5.05 5.62
CA THR A 60 27.16 -3.88 5.54
C THR A 60 27.01 -3.12 4.23
N GLU A 61 26.23 -3.66 3.29
CA GLU A 61 25.92 -3.07 1.99
C GLU A 61 24.41 -2.94 1.81
N LYS A 62 23.99 -1.80 1.25
CA LYS A 62 22.58 -1.54 0.98
C LYS A 62 22.25 -2.01 -0.43
N PHE A 63 21.16 -2.75 -0.55
CA PHE A 63 20.63 -3.21 -1.81
C PHE A 63 19.21 -2.71 -2.05
N ASP A 64 18.89 -2.59 -3.32
CA ASP A 64 17.55 -2.38 -3.84
C ASP A 64 17.16 -3.64 -4.63
N TYR A 65 16.09 -4.29 -4.20
CA TYR A 65 15.63 -5.55 -4.76
C TYR A 65 14.49 -5.29 -5.73
N LYS A 66 14.66 -5.72 -6.98
CA LYS A 66 13.58 -5.69 -7.96
C LYS A 66 12.91 -7.04 -8.04
N PHE A 67 11.64 -7.05 -7.72
CA PHE A 67 10.78 -8.22 -7.85
C PHE A 67 9.81 -8.02 -9.01
N GLU A 68 9.56 -9.11 -9.72
CA GLU A 68 8.46 -9.23 -10.67
C GLU A 68 7.49 -10.29 -10.14
N TYR A 69 6.20 -10.14 -10.42
CA TYR A 69 5.22 -11.18 -10.13
C TYR A 69 4.37 -11.50 -11.35
N LYS A 70 3.82 -12.72 -11.36
CA LYS A 70 2.83 -13.15 -12.33
C LYS A 70 1.82 -14.08 -11.66
N ILE A 71 0.56 -13.94 -12.05
CA ILE A 71 -0.52 -14.83 -11.61
C ILE A 71 -0.93 -15.73 -12.78
N GLN A 72 -0.96 -17.04 -12.55
CA GLN A 72 -1.43 -18.04 -13.52
C GLN A 72 -2.36 -19.01 -12.80
N GLY A 73 -3.67 -18.85 -13.02
CA GLY A 73 -4.68 -19.62 -12.29
C GLY A 73 -4.60 -19.35 -10.78
N ARG A 74 -4.34 -20.39 -9.98
CA ARG A 74 -4.17 -20.31 -8.52
C ARG A 74 -2.72 -20.30 -8.08
N VAL A 75 -1.79 -19.91 -8.95
CA VAL A 75 -0.36 -19.78 -8.65
C VAL A 75 0.06 -18.32 -8.80
N ILE A 76 0.67 -17.77 -7.75
CA ILE A 76 1.33 -16.46 -7.74
C ILE A 76 2.82 -16.73 -7.71
N ASP A 77 3.51 -16.46 -8.81
CA ASP A 77 4.96 -16.57 -8.91
C ASP A 77 5.59 -15.19 -8.70
N VAL A 78 6.40 -15.02 -7.66
CA VAL A 78 7.18 -13.81 -7.36
C VAL A 78 8.65 -14.15 -7.53
N ARG A 79 9.36 -13.36 -8.33
CA ARG A 79 10.77 -13.59 -8.66
C ARG A 79 11.62 -12.36 -8.42
N LEU A 80 12.71 -12.52 -7.69
CA LEU A 80 13.79 -11.52 -7.62
C LEU A 80 14.54 -11.52 -8.95
N THR A 81 14.45 -10.42 -9.70
CA THR A 81 15.04 -10.28 -11.04
C THR A 81 16.32 -9.46 -11.05
N GLU A 82 16.48 -8.53 -10.12
CA GLU A 82 17.71 -7.73 -9.95
C GLU A 82 18.00 -7.44 -8.47
N LYS A 83 19.29 -7.41 -8.13
CA LYS A 83 19.82 -6.89 -6.86
C LYS A 83 20.81 -5.78 -7.19
N ILE A 84 20.45 -4.56 -6.83
CA ILE A 84 21.24 -3.38 -7.18
C ILE A 84 21.93 -2.88 -5.92
N SER A 85 23.26 -2.94 -5.91
CA SER A 85 24.05 -2.30 -4.87
C SER A 85 23.81 -0.79 -4.87
N LYS A 86 23.61 -0.23 -3.67
CA LYS A 86 23.62 1.21 -3.38
C LYS A 86 24.88 1.61 -2.62
N GLY A 87 25.87 0.72 -2.54
CA GLY A 87 27.12 0.91 -1.81
C GLY A 87 27.02 0.54 -0.32
N LYS A 88 28.14 0.75 0.37
CA LYS A 88 28.28 0.45 1.80
C LYS A 88 27.36 1.32 2.63
N CYS A 89 26.90 0.74 3.72
CA CYS A 89 26.04 1.44 4.64
C CYS A 89 26.85 2.44 5.46
N PRO A 90 26.28 3.62 5.73
CA PRO A 90 26.93 4.59 6.60
C PRO A 90 27.06 3.99 7.99
N ILE A 91 28.28 4.00 8.53
CA ILE A 91 28.54 3.59 9.91
C ILE A 91 27.99 4.71 10.80
N PHE A 92 26.88 4.47 11.49
CA PHE A 92 26.39 5.41 12.48
C PHE A 92 27.22 5.29 13.76
N PRO A 93 27.78 6.38 14.32
CA PRO A 93 28.47 6.32 15.59
C PRO A 93 27.46 6.06 16.72
N GLY A 94 27.57 4.90 17.39
CA GLY A 94 26.70 4.51 18.51
C GLY A 94 26.39 3.02 18.54
N SER A 95 25.58 2.57 19.50
CA SER A 95 25.13 1.16 19.63
C SER A 95 24.23 0.66 18.49
N TYR A 96 23.86 1.55 17.56
CA TYR A 96 22.99 1.27 16.43
C TYR A 96 23.72 0.70 15.21
N GLY A 97 25.07 0.71 15.15
CA GLY A 97 25.84 -0.02 14.12
C GLY A 97 25.51 0.31 12.64
N ASP A 98 25.79 -0.64 11.74
CA ASP A 98 25.53 -0.58 10.29
C ASP A 98 24.04 -0.78 9.98
N GLU A 99 23.17 0.12 10.43
CA GLU A 99 21.73 0.03 10.20
C GLU A 99 21.34 0.55 8.80
N CYS A 100 21.36 -0.35 7.82
CA CYS A 100 20.69 -0.13 6.54
C CYS A 100 19.81 -1.34 6.20
N SER A 101 18.53 -1.08 6.00
CA SER A 101 17.63 -2.11 5.48
C SER A 101 17.69 -2.10 3.96
N SER A 102 17.84 -3.29 3.37
CA SER A 102 17.61 -3.51 1.93
C SER A 102 16.20 -4.04 1.77
N TRP A 103 15.48 -3.57 0.76
CA TRP A 103 14.12 -4.02 0.52
C TRP A 103 13.78 -4.04 -0.97
N GLY A 104 12.69 -4.74 -1.29
CA GLY A 104 12.02 -4.69 -2.57
C GLY A 104 10.54 -4.96 -2.41
N ASN A 105 9.73 -4.29 -3.22
CA ASN A 105 8.28 -4.30 -3.03
C ASN A 105 7.57 -4.87 -4.27
N ILE A 106 6.46 -5.56 -4.03
CA ILE A 106 5.44 -5.86 -5.05
C ILE A 106 4.07 -5.40 -4.56
N TYR A 107 3.19 -5.14 -5.52
CA TYR A 107 1.82 -4.70 -5.30
C TYR A 107 0.92 -5.59 -6.13
N ILE A 108 0.07 -6.37 -5.48
CA ILE A 108 -0.89 -7.25 -6.16
C ILE A 108 -2.29 -6.62 -6.01
N PRO A 109 -2.88 -6.07 -7.10
CA PRO A 109 -4.23 -5.52 -7.05
C PRO A 109 -5.25 -6.55 -6.56
N GLU A 110 -6.18 -6.13 -5.72
CA GLU A 110 -7.24 -7.03 -5.24
C GLU A 110 -8.09 -7.57 -6.39
N SER A 111 -8.22 -6.82 -7.49
CA SER A 111 -8.93 -7.25 -8.70
C SER A 111 -8.31 -8.47 -9.39
N GLU A 112 -7.05 -8.79 -9.12
CA GLU A 112 -6.39 -9.98 -9.67
C GLU A 112 -6.55 -11.22 -8.76
N LEU A 113 -7.14 -11.04 -7.57
CA LEU A 113 -7.29 -12.08 -6.56
C LEU A 113 -8.77 -12.37 -6.30
N SER A 114 -9.22 -13.50 -6.80
CA SER A 114 -10.51 -14.07 -6.40
C SER A 114 -10.37 -14.85 -5.10
N GLN A 115 -11.44 -14.94 -4.30
CA GLN A 115 -11.42 -15.73 -3.06
C GLN A 115 -10.97 -17.17 -3.29
N GLY A 116 -10.35 -17.73 -2.23
CA GLY A 116 -9.82 -19.08 -2.21
C GLY A 116 -8.33 -19.12 -1.94
N THR A 117 -7.73 -20.27 -2.24
CA THR A 117 -6.34 -20.56 -1.89
C THR A 117 -5.44 -20.47 -3.11
N TYR A 118 -4.32 -19.78 -2.97
CA TYR A 118 -3.28 -19.64 -3.95
C TYR A 118 -1.99 -20.29 -3.45
N GLN A 119 -1.27 -20.92 -4.38
CA GLN A 119 0.12 -21.26 -4.17
C GLN A 119 0.96 -20.00 -4.41
N PHE A 120 1.68 -19.54 -3.39
CA PHE A 120 2.57 -18.39 -3.47
C PHE A 120 4.02 -18.87 -3.55
N ARG A 121 4.68 -18.66 -4.68
CA ARG A 121 6.05 -19.12 -4.93
C ARG A 121 6.99 -17.92 -4.97
N LEU A 122 7.93 -17.86 -4.04
CA LEU A 122 9.00 -16.88 -4.02
C LEU A 122 10.28 -17.52 -4.56
N GLN A 123 10.77 -17.02 -5.70
CA GLN A 123 12.02 -17.45 -6.30
C GLN A 123 13.12 -16.39 -6.12
N THR A 124 14.21 -16.78 -5.46
CA THR A 124 15.42 -15.97 -5.30
C THR A 124 16.63 -16.77 -5.79
N GLY A 125 17.10 -16.47 -7.00
CA GLY A 125 18.15 -17.28 -7.64
C GLY A 125 17.68 -18.72 -7.88
N LYS A 126 18.38 -19.68 -7.25
CA LYS A 126 18.06 -21.12 -7.31
C LYS A 126 17.07 -21.59 -6.24
N SER A 127 16.88 -20.79 -5.20
CA SER A 127 15.96 -21.11 -4.10
C SER A 127 14.53 -20.77 -4.48
N ILE A 128 13.61 -21.70 -4.22
CA ILE A 128 12.17 -21.52 -4.37
C ILE A 128 11.50 -21.88 -3.05
N VAL A 129 10.80 -20.91 -2.47
CA VAL A 129 9.94 -21.13 -1.30
C VAL A 129 8.49 -21.15 -1.77
N THR A 130 7.79 -22.23 -1.46
CA THR A 130 6.36 -22.37 -1.78
C THR A 130 5.54 -22.22 -0.50
N SER A 131 4.67 -21.22 -0.49
CA SER A 131 3.75 -20.86 0.60
C SER A 131 2.31 -20.99 0.13
N GLU A 132 1.36 -20.93 1.06
CA GLU A 132 -0.07 -20.89 0.79
C GLU A 132 -0.62 -19.50 1.15
N LEU A 133 -1.22 -18.80 0.18
CA LEU A 133 -1.96 -17.56 0.42
C LEU A 133 -3.47 -17.85 0.37
N VAL A 134 -4.16 -17.66 1.48
CA VAL A 134 -5.62 -17.78 1.58
C VAL A 134 -6.23 -16.38 1.48
N VAL A 135 -7.06 -16.18 0.45
CA VAL A 135 -7.80 -14.94 0.19
C VAL A 135 -9.24 -15.13 0.69
N GLY A 136 -9.57 -14.52 1.82
CA GLY A 136 -10.91 -14.50 2.38
C GLY A 136 -11.65 -13.19 2.11
N ASP A 137 -12.90 -13.09 2.60
CA ASP A 137 -13.71 -11.87 2.54
C ASP A 137 -13.14 -10.71 3.36
N ILE A 138 -12.66 -11.03 4.58
CA ILE A 138 -12.29 -10.03 5.60
C ILE A 138 -10.79 -10.05 5.93
N GLN A 139 -10.09 -11.12 5.55
CA GLN A 139 -8.69 -11.32 5.92
C GLN A 139 -7.95 -12.08 4.82
N PHE A 140 -6.63 -11.90 4.83
CA PHE A 140 -5.69 -12.65 4.03
C PHE A 140 -4.73 -13.37 4.98
N GLU A 141 -4.39 -14.62 4.67
CA GLU A 141 -3.44 -15.40 5.45
C GLU A 141 -2.34 -15.94 4.54
N LEU A 142 -1.07 -15.72 4.92
CA LEU A 142 0.09 -16.26 4.22
C LEU A 142 0.81 -17.27 5.12
N LYS A 143 0.64 -18.55 4.80
CA LYS A 143 1.27 -19.68 5.49
C LYS A 143 2.59 -20.00 4.81
N VAL A 144 3.67 -19.54 5.43
CA VAL A 144 5.04 -19.83 4.99
C VAL A 144 5.55 -21.06 5.74
N PRO A 145 5.97 -22.14 5.06
CA PRO A 145 6.58 -23.28 5.74
C PRO A 145 7.89 -22.85 6.40
N ALA A 146 8.22 -23.44 7.56
CA ALA A 146 9.47 -23.17 8.23
C ALA A 146 10.66 -23.46 7.31
N ASN A 147 11.47 -22.44 7.03
CA ASN A 147 12.68 -22.56 6.22
C ASN A 147 13.67 -21.43 6.59
N GLY A 148 14.96 -21.61 6.29
CA GLY A 148 16.00 -20.63 6.63
C GLY A 148 16.11 -19.44 5.66
N HIS A 149 15.32 -19.41 4.60
CA HIS A 149 15.47 -18.45 3.49
C HIS A 149 14.31 -17.45 3.38
N PHE A 150 13.19 -17.69 4.05
CA PHE A 150 12.02 -16.83 4.01
C PHE A 150 11.23 -16.88 5.32
N ILE A 151 11.12 -15.73 5.99
CA ILE A 151 10.44 -15.56 7.26
C ILE A 151 9.27 -14.60 7.06
N ASN A 152 8.07 -15.01 7.49
CA ASN A 152 6.92 -14.11 7.61
C ASN A 152 6.56 -13.96 9.09
N ARG A 153 6.56 -12.73 9.60
CA ARG A 153 6.20 -12.42 11.00
C ARG A 153 4.73 -12.02 11.17
N VAL A 154 4.03 -11.75 10.07
CA VAL A 154 2.63 -11.32 10.05
C VAL A 154 1.84 -12.39 9.29
N PRO A 155 1.37 -13.47 9.92
CA PRO A 155 0.72 -14.56 9.18
C PRO A 155 -0.63 -14.15 8.61
N VAL A 156 -1.32 -13.19 9.23
CA VAL A 156 -2.68 -12.76 8.87
C VAL A 156 -2.72 -11.23 8.83
N ILE A 157 -3.39 -10.70 7.81
CA ILE A 157 -3.74 -9.28 7.70
C ILE A 157 -5.23 -9.14 7.39
N TYR A 158 -5.78 -7.96 7.63
CA TYR A 158 -7.21 -7.70 7.43
C TYR A 158 -7.45 -6.83 6.21
N ALA A 159 -8.48 -7.17 5.44
CA ALA A 159 -8.90 -6.37 4.31
C ALA A 159 -9.51 -5.06 4.80
N ILE A 160 -9.09 -3.95 4.22
CA ILE A 160 -9.77 -2.66 4.37
C ILE A 160 -11.22 -2.85 3.89
N PRO A 161 -12.26 -2.46 4.63
CA PRO A 161 -13.64 -2.53 4.16
C PRO A 161 -13.88 -1.66 2.92
N LYS A 162 -14.71 -2.13 1.97
CA LYS A 162 -15.07 -1.39 0.74
C LYS A 162 -16.07 -0.28 1.01
N ASN A 163 -16.12 0.71 0.12
CA ASN A 163 -17.17 1.72 0.09
C ASN A 163 -17.29 2.51 1.40
N ILE A 164 -16.17 2.74 2.08
CA ILE A 164 -16.13 3.55 3.31
C ILE A 164 -15.66 4.95 2.97
N VAL A 165 -16.37 5.96 3.47
CA VAL A 165 -15.92 7.34 3.54
C VAL A 165 -15.57 7.64 4.99
N PHE A 166 -14.32 8.00 5.26
CA PHE A 166 -13.83 8.18 6.62
C PHE A 166 -12.95 9.43 6.72
N GLY A 167 -12.78 9.92 7.95
CA GLY A 167 -11.92 11.07 8.23
C GLY A 167 -12.53 11.95 9.30
N ALA A 168 -12.43 13.26 9.15
CA ALA A 168 -12.96 14.19 10.14
C ALA A 168 -13.37 15.54 9.55
N VAL A 169 -14.20 16.24 10.30
CA VAL A 169 -14.50 17.66 10.12
C VAL A 169 -14.02 18.39 11.37
N SER A 170 -13.20 19.41 11.20
CA SER A 170 -12.68 20.23 12.29
C SER A 170 -13.22 21.66 12.23
N TYR A 171 -13.22 22.34 13.37
CA TYR A 171 -13.63 23.74 13.49
C TYR A 171 -13.05 24.36 14.74
N ASN A 172 -13.02 25.69 14.78
CA ASN A 172 -12.59 26.47 15.94
C ASN A 172 -13.79 27.23 16.49
N GLY A 173 -13.97 27.28 17.81
CA GLY A 173 -15.16 27.85 18.42
C GLY A 173 -16.34 26.90 18.43
N ALA A 174 -16.82 26.57 19.62
CA ALA A 174 -17.98 25.70 19.82
C ALA A 174 -19.22 26.16 19.02
N ALA A 175 -19.39 27.46 18.78
CA ALA A 175 -20.49 28.00 17.98
C ALA A 175 -20.46 27.50 16.51
N ASN A 176 -19.31 27.10 15.97
CA ASN A 176 -19.18 26.60 14.60
C ASN A 176 -19.57 25.11 14.47
N GLU A 177 -19.89 24.42 15.57
CA GLU A 177 -20.39 23.04 15.54
C GLU A 177 -21.67 22.89 14.71
N LEU A 178 -22.49 23.94 14.64
CA LEU A 178 -23.71 23.94 13.81
C LEU A 178 -23.40 23.73 12.33
N PHE A 179 -22.26 24.23 11.84
CA PHE A 179 -21.86 24.06 10.45
C PHE A 179 -21.41 22.62 10.20
N ALA A 180 -20.67 22.03 11.13
CA ALA A 180 -20.24 20.64 11.05
C ALA A 180 -21.46 19.70 11.08
N SER A 181 -22.42 19.97 11.97
CA SER A 181 -23.67 19.21 12.08
C SER A 181 -24.51 19.30 10.79
N ALA A 182 -24.62 20.50 10.21
CA ALA A 182 -25.34 20.68 8.94
C ALA A 182 -24.68 19.92 7.77
N LEU A 183 -23.35 19.88 7.71
CA LEU A 183 -22.62 19.07 6.73
C LEU A 183 -22.91 17.57 6.93
N ILE A 184 -22.85 17.08 8.17
CA ILE A 184 -23.13 15.68 8.52
C ILE A 184 -24.56 15.30 8.11
N ASP A 185 -25.54 16.17 8.37
CA ASP A 185 -26.93 15.97 7.99
C ASP A 185 -27.10 15.87 6.47
N ASP A 186 -26.43 16.74 5.70
CA ASP A 186 -26.56 16.74 4.25
C ASP A 186 -25.82 15.57 3.60
N LEU A 187 -24.69 15.12 4.16
CA LEU A 187 -24.08 13.85 3.79
C LEU A 187 -25.04 12.68 4.04
N THR A 188 -25.70 12.67 5.20
CA THR A 188 -26.67 11.62 5.55
C THR A 188 -27.89 11.64 4.63
N LYS A 189 -28.45 12.82 4.32
CA LYS A 189 -29.55 12.98 3.35
C LYS A 189 -29.18 12.55 1.94
N ALA A 190 -27.91 12.74 1.55
CA ALA A 190 -27.40 12.26 0.28
C ALA A 190 -27.28 10.73 0.20
N GLY A 191 -27.44 10.03 1.34
CA GLY A 191 -27.51 8.57 1.42
C GLY A 191 -26.26 7.93 2.05
N LEU A 192 -25.32 8.72 2.57
CA LEU A 192 -24.23 8.19 3.40
C LEU A 192 -24.84 7.65 4.70
N LYS A 193 -24.48 6.42 5.07
CA LYS A 193 -25.00 5.78 6.29
C LYS A 193 -23.87 5.56 7.28
N PRO A 194 -24.07 5.80 8.59
CA PRO A 194 -23.08 5.45 9.60
C PRO A 194 -22.57 4.02 9.42
N ALA A 195 -21.26 3.84 9.42
CA ALA A 195 -20.64 2.53 9.29
C ALA A 195 -19.97 2.09 10.59
N ILE A 196 -19.81 0.78 10.71
CA ILE A 196 -18.99 0.14 11.74
C ILE A 196 -17.96 -0.70 10.99
N VAL A 197 -16.70 -0.55 11.36
CA VAL A 197 -15.60 -1.35 10.83
C VAL A 197 -15.13 -2.34 11.90
N PRO A 198 -14.70 -3.55 11.53
CA PRO A 198 -14.12 -4.48 12.49
C PRO A 198 -12.92 -3.87 13.24
N PRO A 199 -12.69 -4.22 14.51
CA PRO A 199 -11.60 -3.66 15.32
C PRO A 199 -10.25 -4.29 14.93
N HIS A 200 -9.71 -3.90 13.78
CA HIS A 200 -8.42 -4.34 13.26
C HIS A 200 -7.50 -3.14 13.00
N PRO A 201 -6.17 -3.32 13.07
CA PRO A 201 -5.25 -2.26 12.68
C PRO A 201 -5.33 -2.05 11.16
N TYR A 202 -6.08 -1.01 10.75
CA TYR A 202 -6.05 -0.50 9.38
C TYR A 202 -5.11 0.70 9.36
N GLU A 203 -3.94 0.53 8.75
CA GLU A 203 -2.87 1.53 8.71
C GLU A 203 -3.38 2.92 8.24
N PHE A 204 -4.39 2.93 7.35
CA PHE A 204 -4.92 4.15 6.75
C PHE A 204 -6.29 4.59 7.27
N MET A 205 -7.07 3.72 7.92
CA MET A 205 -8.43 4.08 8.36
C MET A 205 -8.54 4.40 9.85
N MET A 206 -7.56 4.06 10.69
CA MET A 206 -7.70 4.25 12.14
C MET A 206 -6.42 4.66 12.85
N ARG A 207 -6.43 5.90 13.34
CA ARG A 207 -5.96 6.20 14.70
C ARG A 207 -7.18 5.94 15.62
N ASP A 208 -7.20 4.80 16.30
CA ASP A 208 -7.98 4.56 17.54
C ASP A 208 -9.48 4.14 17.47
N ASN A 209 -9.91 3.16 16.64
CA ASN A 209 -11.25 2.53 16.79
C ASN A 209 -12.43 3.51 17.00
N ARG A 210 -12.34 4.70 16.40
CA ARG A 210 -13.17 5.82 16.81
C ARG A 210 -14.61 5.60 16.34
N PRO A 211 -15.59 5.66 17.25
CA PRO A 211 -16.99 5.59 16.84
C PRO A 211 -17.33 6.73 15.89
N HIS A 212 -18.23 6.49 14.95
CA HIS A 212 -18.80 7.55 14.13
C HIS A 212 -19.34 8.69 15.02
N LEU A 213 -19.00 9.93 14.67
CA LEU A 213 -19.32 11.16 15.40
C LEU A 213 -18.64 11.32 16.77
N SER A 214 -17.62 10.52 17.08
CA SER A 214 -16.77 10.79 18.24
C SER A 214 -16.11 12.17 18.10
N LYS A 215 -16.07 12.93 19.18
CA LYS A 215 -15.54 14.29 19.20
C LYS A 215 -14.22 14.36 19.95
N ASP A 216 -13.29 15.11 19.39
CA ASP A 216 -12.07 15.52 20.06
C ASP A 216 -12.08 17.04 20.30
N PHE A 217 -11.39 17.44 21.35
CA PHE A 217 -11.15 18.84 21.69
C PHE A 217 -9.66 19.02 22.03
N TRP A 218 -9.09 20.13 21.57
CA TRP A 218 -7.80 20.60 22.06
C TRP A 218 -7.75 22.12 22.15
N GLU A 219 -7.06 22.58 23.20
CA GLU A 219 -6.87 23.99 23.51
C GLU A 219 -6.26 24.78 22.33
N PRO A 220 -6.57 26.09 22.19
CA PRO A 220 -7.47 26.85 23.06
C PRO A 220 -8.97 26.69 22.74
N ASP A 221 -9.34 26.24 21.53
CA ASP A 221 -10.74 26.22 21.09
C ASP A 221 -10.95 25.41 19.81
N ASN A 222 -10.24 24.29 19.65
CA ASN A 222 -10.28 23.48 18.43
C ASN A 222 -11.07 22.20 18.68
N TYR A 223 -11.88 21.81 17.70
CA TYR A 223 -12.73 20.63 17.76
C TYR A 223 -12.56 19.80 16.49
N SER A 224 -12.81 18.51 16.61
CA SER A 224 -12.89 17.60 15.47
C SER A 224 -14.00 16.58 15.70
N ILE A 225 -14.78 16.30 14.67
CA ILE A 225 -15.80 15.25 14.65
C ILE A 225 -15.35 14.19 13.67
N PHE A 226 -15.14 12.98 14.16
CA PHE A 226 -14.78 11.84 13.33
C PHE A 226 -15.97 11.36 12.51
N LEU A 227 -15.75 11.14 11.21
CA LEU A 227 -16.75 10.63 10.29
C LEU A 227 -16.36 9.23 9.81
N LEU A 228 -17.36 8.36 9.72
CA LEU A 228 -17.22 6.98 9.26
C LEU A 228 -18.56 6.55 8.66
N PHE A 229 -18.62 6.58 7.34
CA PHE A 229 -19.82 6.31 6.57
C PHE A 229 -19.60 5.16 5.58
N SER A 230 -20.65 4.41 5.30
CA SER A 230 -20.74 3.57 4.10
C SER A 230 -21.38 4.37 2.96
N TRP A 231 -20.83 4.26 1.75
CA TRP A 231 -21.27 5.00 0.58
C TRP A 231 -21.03 4.21 -0.71
N ASN A 232 -22.12 3.83 -1.38
CA ASN A 232 -22.08 3.09 -2.66
C ASN A 232 -22.22 4.01 -3.89
N GLY A 233 -22.26 5.33 -3.70
CA GLY A 233 -22.35 6.29 -4.81
C GLY A 233 -20.97 6.83 -5.22
N GLU A 234 -20.97 7.79 -6.15
CA GLU A 234 -19.74 8.41 -6.60
C GLU A 234 -19.12 9.30 -5.51
N HIS A 235 -17.81 9.18 -5.26
CA HIS A 235 -17.12 9.99 -4.26
C HIS A 235 -17.12 11.49 -4.62
N LYS A 236 -17.18 11.81 -5.93
CA LYS A 236 -17.37 13.17 -6.42
C LYS A 236 -18.61 13.85 -5.82
N ARG A 237 -19.71 13.12 -5.59
CA ARG A 237 -20.91 13.69 -4.97
C ARG A 237 -20.66 14.12 -3.52
N VAL A 238 -19.85 13.36 -2.79
CA VAL A 238 -19.40 13.73 -1.43
C VAL A 238 -18.58 15.02 -1.50
N ALA A 239 -17.66 15.11 -2.46
CA ALA A 239 -16.84 16.31 -2.66
C ALA A 239 -17.68 17.56 -2.97
N GLU A 240 -18.71 17.44 -3.81
CA GLU A 240 -19.63 18.53 -4.12
C GLU A 240 -20.36 19.04 -2.87
N ILE A 241 -20.89 18.14 -2.05
CA ILE A 241 -21.58 18.49 -0.79
C ILE A 241 -20.61 19.17 0.17
N CYS A 242 -19.41 18.62 0.35
CA CYS A 242 -18.38 19.20 1.20
C CYS A 242 -17.97 20.60 0.72
N LYS A 243 -17.81 20.81 -0.59
CA LYS A 243 -17.47 22.12 -1.16
C LYS A 243 -18.57 23.15 -0.92
N GLU A 244 -19.82 22.77 -1.16
CA GLU A 244 -20.96 23.65 -0.94
C GLU A 244 -21.05 24.10 0.52
N HIS A 245 -20.87 23.18 1.48
CA HIS A 245 -20.85 23.49 2.90
C HIS A 245 -19.65 24.31 3.34
N PHE A 246 -18.47 24.01 2.82
CA PHE A 246 -17.26 24.79 3.08
C PHE A 246 -17.46 26.26 2.70
N GLU A 247 -18.01 26.54 1.52
CA GLU A 247 -18.29 27.91 1.09
C GLU A 247 -19.44 28.55 1.89
N LYS A 248 -20.54 27.83 2.15
CA LYS A 248 -21.67 28.33 2.95
C LYS A 248 -21.28 28.67 4.39
N SER A 249 -20.38 27.89 4.99
CA SER A 249 -19.85 28.14 6.33
C SER A 249 -18.84 29.29 6.37
N GLN A 250 -18.61 30.00 5.25
CA GLN A 250 -17.56 31.00 5.10
C GLN A 250 -16.18 30.44 5.46
N LYS A 251 -15.92 29.19 5.06
CA LYS A 251 -14.65 28.47 5.25
C LYS A 251 -14.29 28.20 6.72
N ARG A 252 -15.28 28.19 7.62
CA ARG A 252 -15.06 27.95 9.06
C ARG A 252 -14.89 26.48 9.42
N LEU A 253 -15.10 25.58 8.47
CA LEU A 253 -14.86 24.15 8.62
C LEU A 253 -13.52 23.77 7.99
N GLY A 254 -12.74 22.95 8.70
CA GLY A 254 -11.75 22.06 8.10
C GLY A 254 -12.42 20.74 7.73
N ILE A 255 -12.11 20.18 6.57
CA ILE A 255 -12.65 18.90 6.11
C ILE A 255 -11.47 18.04 5.66
N ALA A 256 -11.42 16.79 6.12
CA ALA A 256 -10.45 15.83 5.66
C ALA A 256 -11.14 14.47 5.55
N LEU A 257 -11.55 14.09 4.35
CA LEU A 257 -12.24 12.84 4.08
C LEU A 257 -11.51 12.04 3.01
N TRP A 258 -11.56 10.72 3.16
CA TRP A 258 -11.00 9.74 2.23
C TRP A 258 -12.01 8.67 1.90
N ASN A 259 -11.88 8.04 0.72
CA ASN A 259 -12.56 6.78 0.42
C ASN A 259 -11.62 5.58 0.58
N SER A 260 -12.14 4.44 1.06
CA SER A 260 -11.32 3.25 1.31
C SER A 260 -10.95 2.45 0.05
N ASP A 261 -11.58 2.73 -1.09
CA ASP A 261 -11.34 1.97 -2.32
C ASP A 261 -10.18 2.52 -3.16
N PHE A 262 -9.98 3.84 -3.13
CA PHE A 262 -8.96 4.51 -3.92
C PHE A 262 -8.16 5.54 -3.11
N MET A 263 -8.44 5.75 -1.82
CA MET A 263 -7.83 6.82 -1.02
C MET A 263 -7.91 8.20 -1.71
N GLU A 264 -8.98 8.40 -2.49
CA GLU A 264 -9.35 9.71 -3.02
C GLU A 264 -9.58 10.65 -1.86
N GLN A 265 -9.19 11.91 -2.03
CA GLN A 265 -9.08 12.86 -0.92
C GLN A 265 -9.98 14.05 -1.16
N ILE A 266 -10.68 14.45 -0.10
CA ILE A 266 -11.41 15.71 -0.02
C ILE A 266 -10.83 16.48 1.15
N THR A 267 -10.18 17.60 0.86
CA THR A 267 -9.50 18.41 1.85
C THR A 267 -9.98 19.85 1.77
N ALA A 268 -10.36 20.41 2.92
CA ALA A 268 -10.66 21.81 3.07
C ALA A 268 -9.87 22.34 4.25
N GLU A 269 -9.01 23.33 4.01
CA GLU A 269 -8.31 24.03 5.07
C GLU A 269 -9.23 25.11 5.63
N GLN A 270 -9.38 25.16 6.95
CA GLN A 270 -10.15 26.21 7.59
C GLN A 270 -9.56 27.59 7.23
N ASN A 271 -10.41 28.51 6.77
CA ASN A 271 -10.05 29.81 6.19
C ASN A 271 -9.13 29.74 4.95
N GLY A 272 -8.98 28.56 4.35
CA GLY A 272 -8.05 28.30 3.27
C GLY A 272 -8.75 27.85 1.98
N ASN A 273 -8.17 26.83 1.35
CA ASN A 273 -8.61 26.30 0.07
C ASN A 273 -9.33 24.96 0.22
N PHE A 274 -10.22 24.71 -0.71
CA PHE A 274 -10.83 23.40 -0.93
C PHE A 274 -10.10 22.70 -2.07
N THR A 275 -9.58 21.51 -1.82
CA THR A 275 -8.87 20.68 -2.79
C THR A 275 -9.44 19.27 -2.81
N THR A 276 -9.31 18.64 -3.97
CA THR A 276 -9.72 17.25 -4.17
C THR A 276 -8.67 16.51 -4.96
N PHE A 277 -8.43 15.26 -4.60
CA PHE A 277 -7.63 14.35 -5.39
C PHE A 277 -8.47 13.11 -5.68
N LEU A 278 -9.19 13.17 -6.81
CA LEU A 278 -10.11 12.14 -7.30
C LEU A 278 -9.55 11.54 -8.60
N ARG A 279 -9.92 10.31 -8.91
CA ARG A 279 -9.53 9.62 -10.15
C ARG A 279 -10.39 10.04 -11.35
#